data_AF-F8QXJ6-F1
#
_entry.id   AF-F8QXJ6-F1
#
_cell.length_a   1.000
_cell.length_b   1.000
_cell.length_c   1.000
_cell.angle_alpha   90.00
_cell.angle_beta   90.00
_cell.angle_gamma   90.00
#
_symmetry.space_group_name_H-M   'P 1'
#
loop_
_entity.id
_entity.type
_entity.pdbx_description
1 polymer ?
#
loop_
_entity_poly.entity_id
_entity_poly.type
_entity_poly.pdbx_seq_one_letter_code
_entity_poly.pdbx_strand_id
1 'polypeptide(L)'
;LAEVATGDVRAGVVDDSQKSYQEAFDIAKAEMQPTHPIRLGLALNFSVFFYEILNSPDKACQLAKQAFDDAIAELDTLNEDSY
;
A
#
# COMPACT_ATOMS: atom_id res chain seq x y z
N LEU A 1 13.53 2.32 -10.79
CA LEU A 1 14.90 2.72 -10.38
C LEU A 1 15.48 1.76 -9.33
N ALA A 2 14.75 1.40 -8.27
CA ALA A 2 15.22 0.42 -7.28
C ALA A 2 15.52 -0.98 -7.86
N GLU A 3 14.77 -1.43 -8.88
CA GLU A 3 14.94 -2.75 -9.53
C GLU A 3 16.27 -2.93 -10.28
N VAL A 4 16.94 -1.85 -10.67
CA VAL A 4 18.17 -1.86 -11.50
C VAL A 4 19.39 -1.26 -10.80
N ALA A 5 19.22 -0.71 -9.60
CA ALA A 5 20.31 -0.10 -8.85
C ALA A 5 21.12 -1.17 -8.06
N THR A 6 22.45 -1.06 -8.07
CA THR A 6 23.37 -1.91 -7.29
C THR A 6 24.10 -1.09 -6.23
N GLY A 7 24.42 -1.71 -5.07
CA GLY A 7 25.19 -1.07 -3.99
C GLY A 7 24.45 0.03 -3.23
N ASP A 8 25.17 1.04 -2.73
CA ASP A 8 24.65 2.14 -1.88
C ASP A 8 23.55 2.98 -2.54
N VAL A 9 23.58 3.08 -3.88
CA VAL A 9 22.53 3.78 -4.66
C VAL A 9 21.18 3.07 -4.51
N ARG A 10 21.18 1.74 -4.38
CA ARG A 10 19.95 0.98 -4.12
C ARG A 10 19.38 1.33 -2.75
N ALA A 11 20.21 1.44 -1.72
CA ALA A 11 19.75 1.75 -0.37
C ALA A 11 19.06 3.12 -0.27
N GLY A 12 19.65 4.16 -0.87
CA GLY A 12 19.05 5.50 -0.90
C GLY A 12 17.72 5.53 -1.67
N VAL A 13 17.68 4.94 -2.87
CA VAL A 13 16.45 4.89 -3.69
C VAL A 13 15.34 4.09 -3.01
N VAL A 14 15.69 3.04 -2.27
CA VAL A 14 14.73 2.23 -1.51
C VAL A 14 14.14 3.03 -0.35
N ASP A 15 14.95 3.75 0.41
CA ASP A 15 14.48 4.59 1.52
C ASP A 15 13.55 5.72 1.02
N ASP A 16 13.93 6.40 -0.07
CA ASP A 16 13.11 7.44 -0.68
C ASP A 16 11.79 6.87 -1.24
N SER A 17 11.84 5.70 -1.87
CA SER A 17 10.64 5.00 -2.36
C SER A 17 9.71 4.63 -1.20
N GLN A 18 10.27 4.12 -0.10
CA GLN A 18 9.49 3.74 1.08
C GLN A 18 8.80 4.96 1.71
N LYS A 19 9.52 6.08 1.86
CA LYS A 19 8.94 7.34 2.36
C LYS A 19 7.81 7.84 1.47
N SER A 20 8.03 7.84 0.15
CA SER A 20 7.03 8.29 -0.82
C SER A 20 5.76 7.43 -0.78
N TYR A 21 5.91 6.11 -0.70
CA TYR A 21 4.78 5.19 -0.55
C TYR A 21 4.04 5.41 0.76
N GLN A 22 4.76 5.59 1.87
CA GLN A 22 4.16 5.81 3.18
C GLN A 22 3.35 7.11 3.22
N GLU A 23 3.94 8.21 2.75
CA GLU A 23 3.26 9.52 2.68
C GLU A 23 2.00 9.46 1.80
N ALA A 24 2.11 8.87 0.61
CA ALA A 24 0.96 8.70 -0.27
C ALA A 24 -0.13 7.84 0.39
N PHE A 25 0.26 6.78 1.12
CA PHE A 25 -0.68 5.88 1.77
C PHE A 25 -1.39 6.56 2.94
N ASP A 26 -0.68 7.36 3.73
CA ASP A 26 -1.26 8.13 4.83
C ASP A 26 -2.24 9.19 4.33
N ILE A 27 -1.90 9.90 3.25
CA ILE A 27 -2.82 10.85 2.59
C ILE A 27 -4.06 10.10 2.06
N ALA A 28 -3.87 8.98 1.37
CA ALA A 28 -5.00 8.19 0.86
C ALA A 28 -5.88 7.65 1.99
N LYS A 29 -5.31 7.30 3.14
CA LYS A 29 -6.09 6.87 4.31
C LYS A 29 -6.92 8.00 4.93
N ALA A 30 -6.41 9.22 4.92
CA ALA A 30 -7.10 10.39 5.46
C ALA A 30 -8.20 10.91 4.51
N GLU A 31 -7.94 10.89 3.21
CA GLU A 31 -8.78 11.59 2.21
C GLU A 31 -9.68 10.65 1.39
N MET A 32 -9.47 9.33 1.46
CA MET A 32 -10.20 8.36 0.62
C MET A 32 -10.77 7.20 1.44
N GLN A 33 -11.99 6.79 1.07
CA GLN A 33 -12.62 5.59 1.62
C GLN A 33 -11.78 4.34 1.35
N PRO A 34 -11.79 3.33 2.24
CA PRO A 34 -11.08 2.06 2.06
C PRO A 34 -11.34 1.36 0.71
N THR A 35 -12.54 1.51 0.17
CA THR A 35 -12.96 0.94 -1.12
C THR A 35 -12.50 1.74 -2.35
N HIS A 36 -11.89 2.91 -2.14
CA HIS A 36 -11.50 3.79 -3.24
C HIS A 36 -10.41 3.14 -4.12
N PRO A 37 -10.60 3.05 -5.45
CA PRO A 37 -9.67 2.32 -6.34
C PRO A 37 -8.22 2.80 -6.27
N ILE A 38 -8.00 4.11 -6.08
CA ILE A 38 -6.64 4.68 -5.95
C ILE A 38 -5.99 4.21 -4.65
N ARG A 39 -6.73 4.17 -3.53
CA ARG A 39 -6.20 3.73 -2.22
C ARG A 39 -5.86 2.24 -2.26
N LEU A 40 -6.71 1.43 -2.87
CA LEU A 40 -6.47 0.00 -3.06
C LEU A 40 -5.29 -0.28 -3.99
N GLY A 41 -5.21 0.42 -5.13
CA GLY A 41 -4.08 0.30 -6.06
C GLY A 41 -2.76 0.72 -5.41
N LEU A 42 -2.79 1.76 -4.58
CA LEU A 42 -1.62 2.20 -3.82
C LEU A 42 -1.19 1.16 -2.78
N ALA A 43 -2.13 0.59 -2.03
CA ALA A 43 -1.83 -0.49 -1.08
C ALA A 43 -1.22 -1.71 -1.78
N LEU A 44 -1.78 -2.10 -2.93
CA LEU A 44 -1.25 -3.20 -3.74
C LEU A 44 0.19 -2.92 -4.18
N ASN A 45 0.46 -1.75 -4.77
CA ASN A 45 1.81 -1.39 -5.21
C ASN A 45 2.80 -1.33 -4.04
N PHE A 46 2.37 -0.82 -2.88
CA PHE A 46 3.23 -0.77 -1.71
C PHE A 46 3.51 -2.19 -1.16
N SER A 47 2.55 -3.11 -1.24
CA SER A 47 2.78 -4.51 -0.89
C SER A 47 3.80 -5.18 -1.81
N VAL A 48 3.73 -4.93 -3.13
CA VAL A 48 4.70 -5.41 -4.11
C VAL A 48 6.09 -4.85 -3.79
N PHE A 49 6.20 -3.57 -3.43
CA PHE A 49 7.46 -2.98 -2.98
C PHE A 49 8.05 -3.69 -1.76
N PHE A 50 7.23 -4.01 -0.75
CA PHE A 50 7.72 -4.78 0.41
C PHE A 50 8.19 -6.18 0.02
N TYR A 51 7.52 -6.83 -0.93
CA TYR A 51 7.85 -8.18 -1.36
C TYR A 51 9.12 -8.21 -2.24
N GLU A 52 9.13 -7.45 -3.33
CA GLU A 52 10.16 -7.52 -4.37
C GLU A 52 11.40 -6.69 -4.05
N ILE A 53 11.24 -5.55 -3.38
CA ILE A 53 12.34 -4.61 -3.16
C ILE A 53 12.97 -4.78 -1.78
N LEU A 54 12.13 -4.88 -0.74
CA LEU A 54 12.58 -5.04 0.66
C LEU A 54 12.69 -6.49 1.13
N ASN A 55 12.37 -7.47 0.26
CA ASN A 55 12.41 -8.89 0.57
C ASN A 55 11.72 -9.23 1.92
N SER A 56 10.61 -8.55 2.19
CA SER A 56 9.85 -8.60 3.44
C SER A 56 8.44 -9.12 3.18
N PRO A 57 8.28 -10.42 2.84
CA PRO A 57 7.01 -10.99 2.42
C PRO A 57 5.93 -10.88 3.50
N ASP A 58 6.31 -11.01 4.78
CA ASP A 58 5.37 -10.89 5.89
C ASP A 58 4.71 -9.51 5.94
N LYS A 59 5.48 -8.44 5.73
CA LYS A 59 4.96 -7.07 5.68
C LYS A 59 4.09 -6.83 4.46
N ALA A 60 4.48 -7.38 3.32
CA ALA A 60 3.68 -7.30 2.08
C ALA A 60 2.31 -7.93 2.29
N CYS A 61 2.26 -9.16 2.83
CA CYS A 61 1.02 -9.87 3.11
C CYS A 61 0.17 -9.14 4.15
N GLN A 62 0.77 -8.62 5.21
CA GLN A 62 0.04 -7.84 6.22
C GLN A 62 -0.61 -6.58 5.63
N LEU A 63 0.14 -5.83 4.81
CA LEU A 63 -0.37 -4.60 4.20
C LEU A 63 -1.49 -4.89 3.20
N ALA A 64 -1.31 -5.88 2.32
CA ALA A 64 -2.32 -6.27 1.35
C ALA A 64 -3.59 -6.81 2.05
N LYS A 65 -3.42 -7.64 3.09
CA LYS A 65 -4.54 -8.15 3.87
C LYS A 65 -5.30 -7.04 4.58
N GLN A 66 -4.60 -6.12 5.26
CA GLN A 66 -5.25 -5.01 5.94
C GLN A 66 -6.06 -4.14 4.97
N ALA A 67 -5.49 -3.80 3.81
CA ALA A 67 -6.20 -2.99 2.83
C ALA A 67 -7.44 -3.69 2.26
N PHE A 68 -7.38 -5.02 2.10
CA PHE A 68 -8.53 -5.82 1.69
C PHE A 68 -9.59 -5.90 2.78
N ASP A 69 -9.20 -6.22 4.02
CA ASP A 69 -10.09 -6.34 5.17
C ASP A 69 -10.79 -5.00 5.46
N ASP A 70 -10.06 -3.87 5.38
CA ASP A 70 -10.63 -2.51 5.51
C ASP A 70 -11.69 -2.23 4.44
N ALA A 71 -11.45 -2.65 3.20
CA ALA A 71 -12.39 -2.45 2.11
C ALA A 71 -13.65 -3.32 2.25
N ILE A 72 -13.51 -4.55 2.73
CA ILE A 72 -14.65 -5.43 3.02
C ILE A 72 -15.50 -4.86 4.15
N ALA A 73 -14.87 -4.38 5.23
CA ALA A 73 -15.60 -3.79 6.36
C ALA A 73 -16.46 -2.59 5.95
N GLU A 74 -15.97 -1.77 5.01
CA GLU A 74 -16.72 -0.62 4.50
C GLU A 74 -17.80 -1.00 3.47
N LEU A 75 -17.66 -2.14 2.78
CA LEU A 75 -18.73 -2.65 1.90
C LEU A 75 -19.94 -3.14 2.69
N ASP A 76 -19.72 -3.67 3.90
CA ASP A 76 -20.81 -4.05 4.80
C ASP A 76 -21.55 -2.82 5.37
N THR A 77 -20.87 -1.69 5.57
CA THR A 77 -21.49 -0.43 6.03
C THR A 77 -22.26 0.32 4.93
N LEU A 78 -21.84 0.18 3.66
CA LEU A 78 -22.54 0.78 2.51
C LEU A 78 -23.92 0.15 2.22
N ASN A 79 -24.20 -1.04 2.76
CA ASN A 79 -25.43 -1.77 2.49
C ASN A 79 -26.65 -1.23 3.25
N GLU A 80 -26.51 -0.49 4.37
CA GLU A 80 -27.69 -0.06 5.15
C GLU A 80 -28.35 1.24 4.64
N ASP A 81 -27.63 2.11 3.91
CA ASP A 81 -28.20 3.34 3.32
C ASP A 81 -28.73 3.16 1.89
N SER A 82 -28.63 1.95 1.32
CA SER A 82 -28.99 1.64 -0.08
C SER A 82 -30.07 0.56 -0.25
N TYR A 83 -30.75 0.12 0.82
CA TYR A 83 -31.97 -0.72 0.73
C TYR A 83 -33.25 0.07 0.95
#